data_AF-A0A914KL39-F1
#
_entry.id   AF-A0A914KL39-F1
#
_cell.length_a   1.000
_cell.length_b   1.000
_cell.length_c   1.000
_cell.angle_alpha   90.00
_cell.angle_beta   90.00
_cell.angle_gamma   90.00
#
_symmetry.space_group_name_H-M   'P 1'
#
loop_
_entity.id
_entity.type
_entity.pdbx_description
1 polymer ?
#
loop_
_entity_poly.entity_id
_entity_poly.type
_entity_poly.pdbx_seq_one_letter_code
_entity_poly.pdbx_strand_id
1 'polypeptide(L)'
;MKNEPDDNDSSEGLEALLNRAKWTDSQLEEVMRLIYGRRCPQLSLSNDLLEASMSNGFEIKGFQIKALEEQCRRPRRVRVAAIQNKIVLPTSAPIVQQREAIHQRIGVMIDIAAEAGAQIICLQEAWPMPFAFCTRERLPWTEFAESAEDGPSTKFLSNLAKKHGIVIISPILERDKDYLIWNTAVIISHTGTVIGKTRKNHIPRVGDFNESTYYMESLLGHPVFETAFG
;
A
#
# COMPACT_ATOMS: atom_id res chain seq x y z
N MET A 1 -17.24 14.36 32.80
CA MET A 1 -16.07 14.31 31.89
C MET A 1 -15.08 13.34 32.49
N LYS A 2 -15.06 12.09 32.01
CA LYS A 2 -13.99 11.16 32.36
C LYS A 2 -12.87 11.45 31.37
N ASN A 3 -11.72 11.86 31.88
CA ASN A 3 -10.49 11.96 31.10
C ASN A 3 -10.17 10.55 30.62
N GLU A 4 -10.28 10.32 29.30
CA GLU A 4 -9.65 9.17 28.68
C GLU A 4 -8.13 9.32 28.84
N PRO A 5 -7.42 8.24 29.23
CA PRO A 5 -5.96 8.30 29.35
C PRO A 5 -5.34 8.57 27.98
N ASP A 6 -4.32 9.44 27.95
CA ASP A 6 -3.47 9.71 26.79
C ASP A 6 -3.01 8.39 26.15
N ASP A 7 -3.50 8.11 24.94
CA ASP A 7 -3.21 6.92 24.15
C ASP A 7 -1.83 7.00 23.45
N ASN A 8 -0.90 7.73 24.05
CA ASN A 8 0.38 8.09 23.43
C ASN A 8 1.49 7.03 23.58
N ASP A 9 1.19 5.89 24.22
CA ASP A 9 2.18 4.84 24.54
C ASP A 9 1.86 3.46 23.92
N SER A 10 0.84 3.36 23.06
CA SER A 10 0.36 2.08 22.48
C SER A 10 0.87 1.78 21.06
N SER A 11 1.73 2.64 20.49
CA SER A 11 2.11 2.60 19.06
C SER A 11 3.34 1.75 18.69
N GLU A 12 3.99 1.10 19.66
CA GLU A 12 5.19 0.31 19.38
C GLU A 12 4.89 -1.06 18.77
N GLY A 13 5.53 -1.36 17.64
CA GLY A 13 5.41 -2.65 16.97
C GLY A 13 5.92 -3.82 17.82
N LEU A 14 5.42 -5.02 17.52
CA LEU A 14 5.79 -6.26 18.22
C LEU A 14 7.31 -6.44 18.30
N GLU A 15 8.04 -6.18 17.22
CA GLU A 15 9.50 -6.30 17.19
C GLU A 15 10.19 -5.31 18.12
N ALA A 16 9.67 -4.09 18.29
CA ALA A 16 10.22 -3.11 19.23
C ALA A 16 10.02 -3.58 20.68
N LEU A 17 8.90 -4.23 21.00
CA LEU A 17 8.66 -4.84 22.31
C LEU A 17 9.58 -6.04 22.54
N LEU A 18 9.71 -6.92 21.54
CA LEU A 18 10.59 -8.08 21.62
C LEU A 18 12.06 -7.68 21.80
N ASN A 19 12.53 -6.64 21.12
CA ASN A 19 13.91 -6.16 21.24
C ASN A 19 14.21 -5.47 22.58
N ARG A 20 13.20 -4.93 23.28
CA ARG A 20 13.37 -4.32 24.61
C ARG A 20 13.32 -5.33 25.75
N ALA A 21 12.71 -6.48 25.53
CA ALA A 21 12.73 -7.55 26.50
C ALA A 21 14.16 -8.09 26.69
N LYS A 22 14.49 -8.47 27.93
CA LYS A 22 15.82 -8.93 28.33
C LYS A 22 16.10 -10.36 27.87
N TRP A 23 16.12 -10.57 26.57
CA TRP A 23 16.51 -11.84 25.96
C TRP A 23 18.03 -11.92 25.81
N THR A 24 18.58 -13.13 25.85
CA THR A 24 19.89 -13.37 25.22
C THR A 24 19.73 -13.37 23.71
N ASP A 25 20.80 -13.14 22.96
CA ASP A 25 20.75 -13.17 21.49
C ASP A 25 20.20 -14.50 20.94
N SER A 26 20.56 -15.63 21.57
CA SER A 26 20.06 -16.96 21.20
C SER A 26 18.56 -17.11 21.48
N GLN A 27 18.06 -16.56 22.58
CA GLN A 27 16.62 -16.57 22.87
C GLN A 27 15.86 -15.70 21.89
N LEU A 28 16.37 -14.50 21.57
CA LEU A 28 15.75 -13.61 20.60
C LEU A 28 15.71 -14.26 19.21
N GLU A 29 16.79 -14.92 18.80
CA GLU A 29 16.84 -15.67 17.54
C GLU A 29 15.80 -16.79 17.50
N GLU A 30 15.65 -17.55 18.58
CA GLU A 30 14.65 -18.63 18.67
C GLU A 30 13.21 -18.09 18.67
N VAL A 31 12.94 -16.99 19.39
CA VAL A 31 11.65 -16.31 19.37
C VAL A 31 11.32 -15.82 17.96
N MET A 32 12.27 -15.20 17.27
CA MET A 32 12.10 -14.73 15.89
C MET A 32 11.91 -15.91 14.92
N ARG A 33 12.57 -17.05 15.14
CA ARG A 33 12.37 -18.28 14.37
C ARG A 33 10.98 -18.85 14.57
N LEU A 34 10.45 -18.84 15.80
CA LEU A 34 9.12 -19.36 16.10
C LEU A 34 7.99 -18.47 15.57
N ILE A 35 8.14 -17.15 15.66
CA ILE A 35 7.11 -16.18 15.23
C ILE A 35 7.16 -15.94 13.71
N TYR A 36 8.36 -15.69 13.16
CA TYR A 36 8.55 -15.25 11.77
C TYR A 36 9.17 -16.32 10.86
N GLY A 37 9.55 -17.47 11.40
CA GLY A 37 10.29 -18.51 10.68
C GLY A 37 11.80 -18.27 10.61
N ARG A 38 12.23 -17.00 10.65
CA ARG A 38 13.64 -16.57 10.72
C ARG A 38 13.76 -15.10 11.06
N ARG A 39 14.92 -14.66 11.53
CA ARG A 39 15.28 -13.24 11.59
C ARG A 39 15.61 -12.73 10.18
N CYS A 40 14.84 -11.77 9.67
CA CYS A 40 15.12 -11.15 8.38
C CYS A 40 16.25 -10.11 8.51
N PRO A 41 17.32 -10.20 7.72
CA PRO A 41 18.36 -9.18 7.69
C PRO A 41 17.79 -7.81 7.31
N GLN A 42 18.20 -6.78 8.04
CA GLN A 42 17.89 -5.40 7.66
C GLN A 42 18.67 -5.00 6.41
N LEU A 43 17.98 -4.26 5.54
CA LEU A 43 18.58 -3.62 4.38
C LEU A 43 18.98 -2.20 4.79
N SER A 44 20.26 -1.89 4.68
CA SER A 44 20.77 -0.55 4.99
C SER A 44 20.17 0.49 4.03
N LEU A 45 19.58 1.54 4.59
CA LEU A 45 19.11 2.72 3.89
C LEU A 45 20.04 3.89 4.22
N SER A 46 20.19 4.87 3.32
CA SER A 46 21.00 6.05 3.58
C SER A 46 20.40 6.91 4.69
N ASN A 47 21.23 7.65 5.42
CA ASN A 47 20.76 8.58 6.45
C ASN A 47 19.85 9.65 5.85
N ASP A 48 20.17 10.14 4.66
CA ASP A 48 19.35 11.12 3.94
C ASP A 48 17.90 10.62 3.71
N LEU A 49 17.72 9.34 3.37
CA LEU A 49 16.40 8.74 3.21
C LEU A 49 15.64 8.63 4.54
N LEU A 50 16.34 8.27 5.62
CA LEU A 50 15.77 8.18 6.96
C LEU A 50 15.33 9.57 7.46
N GLU A 51 16.18 10.58 7.27
CA GLU A 51 15.88 11.98 7.61
C GLU A 51 14.72 12.52 6.75
N ALA A 52 14.70 12.21 5.45
CA ALA A 52 13.63 12.61 4.55
C ALA A 52 12.29 11.98 4.94
N SER A 53 12.24 10.69 5.27
CA SER A 53 11.00 10.04 5.73
C SER A 53 10.52 10.63 7.06
N MET A 54 11.43 10.83 8.01
CA MET A 54 11.13 11.41 9.32
C MET A 54 10.60 12.85 9.18
N SER A 55 11.24 13.68 8.37
CA SER A 55 10.82 15.07 8.12
C SER A 55 9.44 15.14 7.47
N ASN A 56 9.07 14.13 6.68
CA ASN A 56 7.74 13.98 6.09
C ASN A 56 6.78 13.17 6.99
N GLY A 57 7.14 12.87 8.23
CA GLY A 57 6.27 12.24 9.22
C GLY A 57 5.85 10.81 8.87
N PHE A 58 6.74 10.00 8.30
CA PHE A 58 6.53 8.56 8.14
C PHE A 58 7.81 7.76 8.37
N GLU A 59 7.63 6.47 8.68
CA GLU A 59 8.73 5.53 8.86
C GLU A 59 9.08 4.84 7.52
N ILE A 60 10.37 4.60 7.31
CA ILE A 60 10.87 3.70 6.27
C ILE A 60 11.71 2.59 6.90
N LYS A 61 11.44 1.34 6.52
CA LYS A 61 12.19 0.17 6.97
C LYS A 61 12.56 -0.70 5.77
N GLY A 62 13.80 -1.20 5.78
CA GLY A 62 14.31 -2.08 4.74
C GLY A 62 14.64 -3.46 5.28
N PHE A 63 14.23 -4.51 4.57
CA PHE A 63 14.59 -5.89 4.87
C PHE A 63 15.02 -6.62 3.60
N GLN A 64 15.82 -7.67 3.76
CA GLN A 64 16.31 -8.46 2.64
C GLN A 64 15.97 -9.93 2.81
N ILE A 65 15.40 -10.51 1.76
CA ILE A 65 15.24 -11.95 1.59
C ILE A 65 16.22 -12.42 0.52
N LYS A 66 16.99 -13.48 0.83
CA LYS A 66 17.96 -14.08 -0.09
C LYS A 66 17.49 -15.48 -0.50
N ALA A 67 17.87 -15.87 -1.71
CA ALA A 67 17.79 -17.24 -2.20
C ALA A 67 19.21 -17.83 -2.31
N LEU A 68 19.29 -19.15 -2.44
CA LEU A 68 20.55 -19.82 -2.78
C LEU A 68 21.00 -19.41 -4.19
N GLU A 69 22.30 -19.41 -4.41
CA GLU A 69 22.86 -19.13 -5.73
C GLU A 69 22.58 -20.29 -6.68
N GLU A 70 22.04 -19.97 -7.86
CA GLU A 70 21.82 -20.96 -8.92
C GLU A 70 23.01 -21.01 -9.86
N GLN A 71 23.37 -22.21 -10.32
CA GLN A 71 24.44 -22.40 -11.31
C GLN A 71 24.05 -21.89 -12.70
N CYS A 72 22.76 -21.99 -13.05
CA CYS A 72 22.27 -21.74 -14.41
C CYS A 72 21.58 -20.38 -14.58
N ARG A 73 21.28 -19.66 -13.50
CA ARG A 73 20.57 -18.38 -13.56
C ARG A 73 21.24 -17.33 -12.70
N ARG A 74 21.27 -16.11 -13.22
CA ARG A 74 21.69 -14.95 -12.43
C ARG A 74 20.61 -14.63 -11.40
N PRO A 75 20.98 -14.09 -10.23
CA PRO A 75 20.00 -13.64 -9.24
C PRO A 75 19.08 -12.56 -9.82
N ARG A 76 17.76 -12.82 -9.83
CA ARG A 76 16.75 -11.80 -10.11
C ARG A 76 16.45 -11.03 -8.82
N ARG A 77 17.19 -9.95 -8.57
CA ARG A 77 16.98 -9.10 -7.39
C ARG A 77 15.89 -8.08 -7.70
N VAL A 78 14.88 -8.01 -6.84
CA VAL A 78 13.77 -7.07 -6.96
C VAL A 78 13.59 -6.39 -5.61
N ARG A 79 13.44 -5.07 -5.61
CA ARG A 79 13.05 -4.32 -4.42
C ARG A 79 11.58 -3.93 -4.52
N VAL A 80 10.79 -4.34 -3.54
CA VAL A 80 9.36 -4.02 -3.44
C VAL A 80 9.16 -3.10 -2.25
N ALA A 81 8.31 -2.10 -2.40
CA ALA A 81 7.84 -1.26 -1.30
C ALA A 81 6.33 -1.42 -1.12
N ALA A 82 5.90 -1.53 0.13
CA ALA A 82 4.50 -1.44 0.52
C ALA A 82 4.30 -0.12 1.25
N ILE A 83 3.28 0.65 0.85
CA ILE A 83 2.97 1.93 1.46
C ILE A 83 1.66 1.82 2.24
N GLN A 84 1.73 2.24 3.51
CA GLN A 84 0.58 2.41 4.38
C GLN A 84 0.49 3.87 4.84
N ASN A 85 -0.72 4.42 4.88
CA ASN A 85 -0.97 5.79 5.31
C ASN A 85 -2.36 5.95 5.93
N LYS A 86 -2.53 7.01 6.72
CA LYS A 86 -3.84 7.51 7.14
C LYS A 86 -4.39 8.51 6.12
N ILE A 87 -5.70 8.74 6.15
CA ILE A 87 -6.32 9.86 5.42
C ILE A 87 -5.76 11.20 5.91
N VAL A 88 -5.81 12.22 5.05
CA VAL A 88 -5.17 13.52 5.32
C VAL A 88 -6.17 14.56 5.81
N LEU A 89 -7.31 14.71 5.12
CA LEU A 89 -8.35 15.68 5.47
C LEU A 89 -9.52 15.00 6.20
N PRO A 90 -10.33 15.76 6.97
CA PRO A 90 -11.57 15.25 7.55
C PRO A 90 -12.51 14.69 6.49
N THR A 91 -13.27 13.66 6.85
CA THR A 91 -14.21 12.99 5.94
C THR A 91 -15.37 13.88 5.49
N SER A 92 -15.60 15.01 6.16
CA SER A 92 -16.57 16.06 5.79
C SER A 92 -16.06 17.05 4.74
N ALA A 93 -14.78 17.02 4.38
CA ALA A 93 -14.22 17.88 3.34
C ALA A 93 -14.72 17.46 1.94
N PRO A 94 -14.66 18.34 0.91
CA PRO A 94 -14.98 17.95 -0.45
C PRO A 94 -14.15 16.76 -0.95
N ILE A 95 -14.78 15.78 -1.61
CA ILE A 95 -14.15 14.54 -2.08
C ILE A 95 -12.89 14.78 -2.92
N VAL A 96 -12.94 15.77 -3.81
CA VAL A 96 -11.80 16.14 -4.65
C VAL A 96 -10.60 16.56 -3.80
N GLN A 97 -10.82 17.39 -2.78
CA GLN A 97 -9.75 17.85 -1.89
C GLN A 97 -9.20 16.71 -1.02
N GLN A 98 -10.07 15.80 -0.53
CA GLN A 98 -9.64 14.62 0.20
C GLN A 98 -8.69 13.76 -0.65
N ARG A 99 -9.07 13.46 -1.89
CA ARG A 99 -8.27 12.68 -2.83
C ARG A 99 -6.94 13.39 -3.14
N GLU A 100 -6.96 14.67 -3.46
CA GLU A 100 -5.76 15.45 -3.77
C GLU A 100 -4.77 15.50 -2.60
N ALA A 101 -5.26 15.65 -1.37
CA ALA A 101 -4.41 15.64 -0.19
C ALA A 101 -3.74 14.27 0.01
N ILE A 102 -4.46 13.17 -0.25
CA ILE A 102 -3.88 11.83 -0.21
C ILE A 102 -2.89 11.63 -1.37
N HIS A 103 -3.19 12.10 -2.58
CA HIS A 103 -2.26 12.07 -3.73
C HIS A 103 -0.93 12.73 -3.39
N GLN A 104 -0.96 13.94 -2.80
CA GLN A 104 0.25 14.64 -2.36
C GLN A 104 1.06 13.82 -1.34
N ARG A 105 0.38 13.25 -0.34
CA ARG A 105 1.02 12.40 0.69
C ARG A 105 1.70 11.18 0.06
N ILE A 106 0.99 10.48 -0.81
CA ILE A 106 1.46 9.27 -1.48
C ILE A 106 2.58 9.58 -2.47
N GLY A 107 2.51 10.70 -3.19
CA GLY A 107 3.56 11.14 -4.11
C GLY A 107 4.92 11.26 -3.42
N VAL A 108 4.95 11.90 -2.25
CA VAL A 108 6.18 12.02 -1.44
C VAL A 108 6.70 10.65 -0.98
N MET A 109 5.82 9.76 -0.53
CA MET A 109 6.21 8.41 -0.12
C MET A 109 6.76 7.57 -1.29
N ILE A 110 6.15 7.71 -2.48
CA ILE A 110 6.61 7.06 -3.72
C ILE A 110 7.98 7.59 -4.14
N ASP A 111 8.17 8.92 -4.12
CA ASP A 111 9.45 9.55 -4.46
C ASP A 111 10.57 8.99 -3.56
N ILE A 112 10.35 8.93 -2.24
CA ILE A 112 11.34 8.39 -1.27
C ILE A 112 11.53 6.88 -1.44
N ALA A 113 10.48 6.12 -1.70
CA ALA A 113 10.60 4.68 -1.94
C ALA A 113 11.37 4.36 -3.24
N ALA A 114 11.16 5.16 -4.30
CA ALA A 114 11.89 5.04 -5.56
C ALA A 114 13.37 5.40 -5.38
N GLU A 115 13.70 6.45 -4.61
CA GLU A 115 15.07 6.81 -4.25
C GLU A 115 15.73 5.72 -3.38
N ALA A 116 14.95 5.06 -2.52
CA ALA A 116 15.35 3.84 -1.83
C ALA A 116 15.44 2.62 -2.77
N GLY A 117 15.32 2.78 -4.09
CA GLY A 117 15.53 1.76 -5.11
C GLY A 117 14.36 0.79 -5.31
N ALA A 118 13.15 1.12 -4.84
CA ALA A 118 11.97 0.31 -5.10
C ALA A 118 11.69 0.22 -6.61
N GLN A 119 11.33 -0.96 -7.08
CA GLN A 119 11.00 -1.26 -8.48
C GLN A 119 9.52 -1.59 -8.65
N ILE A 120 8.89 -2.11 -7.59
CA ILE A 120 7.45 -2.34 -7.50
C ILE A 120 6.96 -1.66 -6.22
N ILE A 121 5.93 -0.82 -6.33
CA ILE A 121 5.26 -0.20 -5.19
C ILE A 121 3.81 -0.65 -5.15
N CYS A 122 3.34 -1.07 -3.97
CA CYS A 122 1.94 -1.40 -3.74
C CYS A 122 1.34 -0.46 -2.70
N LEU A 123 0.17 0.08 -3.01
CA LEU A 123 -0.63 0.92 -2.11
C LEU A 123 -1.67 0.07 -1.37
N GLN A 124 -2.14 0.57 -0.23
CA GLN A 124 -3.22 -0.08 0.52
C GLN A 124 -4.56 -0.08 -0.24
N GLU A 125 -5.50 -0.90 0.23
CA GLU A 125 -6.85 -0.97 -0.33
C GLU A 125 -7.56 0.39 -0.30
N ALA A 126 -8.24 0.73 -1.39
CA ALA A 126 -9.02 1.97 -1.54
C ALA A 126 -8.23 3.22 -1.10
N TRP A 127 -6.93 3.27 -1.43
CA TRP A 127 -6.02 4.31 -0.95
C TRP A 127 -6.46 5.76 -1.19
N PRO A 128 -7.17 6.14 -2.29
CA PRO A 128 -7.48 7.56 -2.53
C PRO A 128 -8.73 8.05 -1.78
N MET A 129 -9.30 7.25 -0.87
CA MET A 129 -10.53 7.58 -0.14
C MET A 129 -10.49 7.13 1.33
N PRO A 130 -11.31 7.72 2.21
CA PRO A 130 -11.64 7.12 3.49
C PRO A 130 -12.34 5.78 3.29
N PHE A 131 -12.14 4.83 4.21
CA PHE A 131 -12.87 3.56 4.20
C PHE A 131 -14.31 3.76 4.69
N ALA A 132 -15.14 4.41 3.87
CA ALA A 132 -16.49 4.84 4.21
C ALA A 132 -17.54 3.73 4.14
N PHE A 133 -17.16 2.50 3.76
CA PHE A 133 -18.13 1.41 3.57
C PHE A 133 -18.89 1.05 4.86
N CYS A 134 -18.36 1.39 6.03
CA CYS A 134 -19.03 1.27 7.32
C CYS A 134 -20.33 2.07 7.43
N THR A 135 -20.44 3.22 6.76
CA THR A 135 -21.63 4.08 6.83
C THR A 135 -22.82 3.50 6.06
N ARG A 136 -22.56 2.63 5.07
CA ARG A 136 -23.54 2.11 4.08
C ARG A 136 -24.19 3.19 3.21
N GLU A 137 -23.80 4.45 3.36
CA GLU A 137 -24.32 5.57 2.58
C GLU A 137 -23.75 5.53 1.17
N ARG A 138 -24.58 5.72 0.15
CA ARG A 138 -24.06 5.77 -1.24
C ARG A 138 -23.40 7.11 -1.56
N LEU A 139 -24.05 8.20 -1.17
CA LEU A 139 -23.55 9.54 -1.43
C LEU A 139 -23.00 10.16 -0.14
N PRO A 140 -21.91 10.94 -0.22
CA PRO A 140 -21.16 11.26 -1.45
C PRO A 140 -20.12 10.18 -1.81
N TRP A 141 -19.97 9.12 -1.01
CA TRP A 141 -18.86 8.15 -1.08
C TRP A 141 -18.64 7.48 -2.45
N THR A 142 -19.70 7.20 -3.19
CA THR A 142 -19.60 6.60 -4.53
C THR A 142 -19.05 7.56 -5.60
N GLU A 143 -18.91 8.86 -5.30
CA GLU A 143 -18.23 9.83 -6.17
C GLU A 143 -16.69 9.69 -6.12
N PHE A 144 -16.14 8.97 -5.13
CA PHE A 144 -14.73 8.54 -5.18
C PHE A 144 -14.48 7.50 -6.28
N ALA A 145 -15.54 6.84 -6.79
CA ALA A 145 -15.39 5.83 -7.83
C ALA A 145 -14.95 6.48 -9.16
N GLU A 146 -13.87 5.97 -9.75
CA GLU A 146 -13.25 6.53 -10.94
C GLU A 146 -12.89 5.47 -11.98
N SER A 147 -12.63 5.87 -13.22
CA SER A 147 -12.18 4.92 -14.26
C SER A 147 -10.83 4.30 -13.87
N ALA A 148 -10.72 2.98 -14.00
CA ALA A 148 -9.46 2.28 -13.74
C ALA A 148 -8.33 2.72 -14.70
N GLU A 149 -8.66 3.03 -15.95
CA GLU A 149 -7.69 3.39 -16.98
C GLU A 149 -7.45 4.90 -17.07
N ASP A 150 -8.50 5.71 -16.93
CA ASP A 150 -8.45 7.17 -17.19
C ASP A 150 -8.73 8.04 -15.95
N GLY A 151 -8.94 7.42 -14.79
CA GLY A 151 -9.21 8.10 -13.53
C GLY A 151 -8.05 8.98 -13.06
N PRO A 152 -8.33 9.98 -12.22
CA PRO A 152 -7.30 10.91 -11.77
C PRO A 152 -6.20 10.22 -10.96
N SER A 153 -6.50 9.18 -10.16
CA SER A 153 -5.46 8.46 -9.41
C SER A 153 -4.58 7.63 -10.35
N THR A 154 -5.15 6.98 -11.36
CA THR A 154 -4.37 6.27 -12.39
C THR A 154 -3.46 7.23 -13.17
N LYS A 155 -3.95 8.39 -13.59
CA LYS A 155 -3.13 9.40 -14.28
C LYS A 155 -2.00 9.95 -13.40
N PHE A 156 -2.32 10.26 -12.15
CA PHE A 156 -1.34 10.71 -11.16
C PHE A 156 -0.22 9.68 -10.99
N LEU A 157 -0.57 8.41 -10.74
CA LEU A 157 0.41 7.34 -10.55
C LEU A 157 1.14 6.94 -11.83
N SER A 158 0.51 7.05 -13.00
CA SER A 158 1.16 6.81 -14.30
C SER A 158 2.32 7.75 -14.54
N ASN A 159 2.16 9.02 -14.16
CA ASN A 159 3.25 10.00 -14.23
C ASN A 159 4.40 9.64 -13.29
N LEU A 160 4.11 9.21 -12.06
CA LEU A 160 5.14 8.78 -11.10
C LEU A 160 5.83 7.48 -11.52
N ALA A 161 5.08 6.50 -12.01
CA ALA A 161 5.59 5.24 -12.52
C ALA A 161 6.60 5.48 -13.64
N LYS A 162 6.23 6.34 -14.62
CA LYS A 162 7.13 6.73 -15.72
C LYS A 162 8.33 7.55 -15.25
N LYS A 163 8.13 8.50 -14.33
CA LYS A 163 9.19 9.36 -13.77
C LYS A 163 10.30 8.50 -13.16
N HIS A 164 9.94 7.48 -12.40
CA HIS A 164 10.88 6.65 -11.63
C HIS A 164 11.24 5.33 -12.29
N GLY A 165 10.55 4.93 -13.36
CA GLY A 165 10.75 3.63 -13.99
C GLY A 165 10.31 2.47 -13.09
N ILE A 166 9.20 2.62 -12.37
CA ILE A 166 8.70 1.66 -11.38
C ILE A 166 7.30 1.15 -11.72
N VAL A 167 6.99 -0.08 -11.33
CA VAL A 167 5.62 -0.62 -11.38
C VAL A 167 4.86 -0.14 -10.15
N ILE A 168 3.61 0.30 -10.34
CA ILE A 168 2.73 0.71 -9.24
C ILE A 168 1.43 -0.10 -9.29
N ILE A 169 1.04 -0.66 -8.14
CA ILE A 169 -0.22 -1.36 -7.91
C ILE A 169 -1.13 -0.41 -7.12
N SER A 170 -2.28 -0.05 -7.71
CA SER A 170 -3.19 0.98 -7.21
C SER A 170 -4.60 0.42 -6.95
N PRO A 171 -4.91 0.00 -5.72
CA PRO A 171 -6.26 -0.40 -5.32
C PRO A 171 -7.19 0.81 -5.17
N ILE A 172 -8.23 0.88 -6.00
CA ILE A 172 -9.21 1.98 -6.04
C ILE A 172 -10.65 1.45 -6.03
N LEU A 173 -11.58 2.36 -5.78
CA LEU A 173 -12.98 2.16 -6.15
C LEU A 173 -13.12 2.48 -7.65
N GLU A 174 -13.33 1.47 -8.47
CA GLU A 174 -13.52 1.62 -9.92
C GLU A 174 -14.99 1.92 -10.22
N ARG A 175 -15.23 2.84 -11.15
CA ARG A 175 -16.47 2.96 -11.91
C ARG A 175 -16.20 2.56 -13.35
N ASP A 176 -16.84 1.50 -13.82
CA ASP A 176 -16.63 1.00 -15.18
C ASP A 176 -17.54 1.68 -16.22
N LYS A 177 -17.43 1.23 -17.46
CA LYS A 177 -18.15 1.80 -18.62
C LYS A 177 -19.67 1.65 -18.52
N ASP A 178 -20.14 0.66 -17.76
CA ASP A 178 -21.56 0.41 -17.49
C ASP A 178 -22.01 1.11 -16.19
N TYR A 179 -21.17 2.01 -15.65
CA TYR A 179 -21.36 2.75 -14.40
C TYR A 179 -21.44 1.87 -13.15
N LEU A 180 -21.06 0.59 -13.25
CA LEU A 180 -20.97 -0.32 -12.12
C LEU A 180 -19.72 -0.01 -11.29
N ILE A 181 -19.86 -0.22 -9.99
CA ILE A 181 -18.79 0.04 -9.02
C ILE A 181 -18.10 -1.27 -8.67
N TRP A 182 -16.77 -1.23 -8.58
CA TRP A 182 -15.93 -2.38 -8.26
C TRP A 182 -14.80 -2.00 -7.31
N ASN A 183 -14.33 -2.96 -6.54
CA ASN A 183 -13.06 -2.84 -5.83
C ASN A 183 -11.97 -3.44 -6.72
N THR A 184 -11.01 -2.60 -7.13
CA THR A 184 -10.13 -2.90 -8.26
C THR A 184 -8.70 -2.51 -7.96
N ALA A 185 -7.75 -3.42 -8.15
CA ALA A 185 -6.33 -3.09 -8.24
C ALA A 185 -5.93 -2.86 -9.69
N VAL A 186 -5.49 -1.64 -10.00
CA VAL A 186 -4.95 -1.25 -11.30
C VAL A 186 -3.44 -1.47 -11.31
N ILE A 187 -2.92 -2.07 -12.37
CA ILE A 187 -1.50 -2.35 -12.53
C ILE A 187 -0.91 -1.38 -13.55
N ILE A 188 -0.02 -0.51 -13.08
CA ILE A 188 0.66 0.52 -13.88
C ILE A 188 2.11 0.08 -14.05
N SER A 189 2.54 -0.08 -15.29
CA SER A 189 3.91 -0.47 -15.63
C SER A 189 4.91 0.66 -15.42
N HIS A 190 6.20 0.29 -15.38
CA HIS A 190 7.34 1.21 -15.35
C HIS A 190 7.40 2.25 -16.47
N THR A 191 6.65 2.07 -17.56
CA THR A 191 6.55 3.07 -18.64
C THR A 191 5.45 4.11 -18.40
N GLY A 192 4.68 3.95 -17.31
CA GLY A 192 3.46 4.71 -17.02
C GLY A 192 2.21 4.19 -17.72
N THR A 193 2.29 3.09 -18.48
CA THR A 193 1.10 2.51 -19.13
C THR A 193 0.35 1.58 -18.18
N VAL A 194 -0.99 1.64 -18.20
CA VAL A 194 -1.84 0.65 -17.53
C VAL A 194 -1.75 -0.66 -18.30
N ILE A 195 -1.26 -1.71 -17.65
CA ILE A 195 -1.11 -3.04 -18.27
C ILE A 195 -2.27 -3.99 -17.93
N GLY A 196 -3.12 -3.60 -16.98
CA GLY A 196 -4.37 -4.27 -16.70
C GLY A 196 -4.90 -3.97 -15.31
N LYS A 197 -5.89 -4.75 -14.89
CA LYS A 197 -6.54 -4.64 -13.59
C LYS A 197 -7.03 -6.00 -13.10
N THR A 198 -7.18 -6.13 -11.79
CA THR A 198 -7.90 -7.24 -11.15
C THR A 198 -8.96 -6.68 -10.22
N ARG A 199 -10.07 -7.39 -10.04
CA ARG A 199 -11.19 -7.00 -9.18
C ARG A 199 -11.29 -7.96 -7.99
N LYS A 200 -11.78 -7.48 -6.85
CA LYS A 200 -11.87 -8.25 -5.60
C LYS A 200 -12.76 -9.50 -5.80
N ASN A 201 -12.17 -10.69 -5.61
CA ASN A 201 -12.86 -11.97 -5.86
C ASN A 201 -13.84 -12.35 -4.75
N HIS A 202 -13.56 -11.96 -3.50
CA HIS A 202 -14.39 -12.31 -2.35
C HIS A 202 -14.78 -11.03 -1.60
N ILE A 203 -16.08 -10.77 -1.51
CA ILE A 203 -16.59 -9.52 -0.93
C ILE A 203 -17.08 -9.76 0.50
N PRO A 204 -16.47 -9.11 1.51
CA PRO A 204 -16.92 -9.25 2.89
C PRO A 204 -18.30 -8.61 3.11
N ARG A 205 -18.99 -9.13 4.12
CA ARG A 205 -20.33 -8.69 4.55
C ARG A 205 -20.45 -8.59 6.08
N VAL A 206 -19.33 -8.57 6.79
CA VAL A 206 -19.28 -8.77 8.24
C VAL A 206 -19.01 -7.45 8.96
N GLY A 207 -19.85 -7.13 9.95
CA GLY A 207 -19.67 -5.94 10.80
C GLY A 207 -19.70 -4.63 10.00
N ASP A 208 -18.67 -3.81 10.17
CA ASP A 208 -18.51 -2.53 9.48
C ASP A 208 -18.00 -2.69 8.03
N PHE A 209 -17.56 -3.88 7.64
CA PHE A 209 -17.14 -4.19 6.27
C PHE A 209 -18.36 -4.53 5.40
N ASN A 210 -19.25 -3.54 5.21
CA ASN A 210 -20.49 -3.67 4.42
C ASN A 210 -20.25 -3.48 2.91
N GLU A 211 -19.13 -4.00 2.41
CA GLU A 211 -18.63 -3.79 1.04
C GLU A 211 -19.61 -4.29 -0.04
N SER A 212 -20.33 -5.38 0.23
CA SER A 212 -21.34 -5.92 -0.70
C SER A 212 -22.50 -4.97 -1.03
N THR A 213 -22.64 -3.87 -0.29
CA THR A 213 -23.60 -2.79 -0.60
C THR A 213 -23.14 -1.94 -1.79
N TYR A 214 -21.85 -1.94 -2.08
CA TYR A 214 -21.22 -1.05 -3.05
C TYR A 214 -20.80 -1.78 -4.34
N TYR A 215 -20.30 -3.01 -4.24
CA TYR A 215 -19.76 -3.76 -5.38
C TYR A 215 -19.93 -5.28 -5.26
N MET A 216 -19.82 -5.97 -6.39
CA MET A 216 -20.01 -7.42 -6.54
C MET A 216 -18.68 -8.16 -6.71
N GLU A 217 -18.74 -9.49 -6.58
CA GLU A 217 -17.60 -10.39 -6.81
C GLU A 217 -17.12 -10.31 -8.27
N SER A 218 -15.81 -10.31 -8.44
CA SER A 218 -15.13 -10.24 -9.73
C SER A 218 -15.42 -11.44 -10.64
N LEU A 219 -15.51 -11.15 -11.94
CA LEU A 219 -15.52 -12.15 -13.01
C LEU A 219 -14.17 -12.26 -13.74
N LEU A 220 -13.15 -11.53 -13.30
CA LEU A 220 -11.83 -11.47 -13.95
C LEU A 220 -10.90 -12.64 -13.55
N GLY A 221 -11.31 -13.48 -12.60
CA GLY A 221 -10.54 -14.63 -12.14
C GLY A 221 -9.27 -14.23 -11.37
N HIS A 222 -8.14 -14.85 -11.72
CA HIS A 222 -6.86 -14.70 -11.01
C HIS A 222 -5.75 -14.30 -12.00
N PRO A 223 -5.79 -13.09 -12.56
CA PRO A 223 -4.80 -12.67 -13.53
C PRO A 223 -3.43 -12.49 -12.87
N VAL A 224 -2.38 -12.84 -13.63
CA VAL A 224 -0.97 -12.58 -13.30
C VAL A 224 -0.44 -11.60 -14.33
N PHE A 225 0.30 -10.59 -13.88
CA PHE A 225 0.81 -9.52 -14.73
C PHE A 225 2.31 -9.65 -14.87
N GLU A 226 2.78 -9.94 -16.08
CA GLU A 226 4.20 -9.96 -16.39
C GLU A 226 4.74 -8.53 -16.46
N THR A 227 5.77 -8.23 -15.68
CA THR A 227 6.42 -6.91 -15.67
C THR A 227 7.93 -7.03 -15.89
N ALA A 228 8.59 -5.88 -16.08
CA ALA A 228 10.05 -5.83 -16.14
C ALA A 228 10.73 -6.42 -14.89
N PHE A 229 10.03 -6.44 -13.75
CA PHE A 229 10.58 -6.82 -12.43
C PHE A 229 10.06 -8.17 -11.91
N GLY A 230 9.07 -8.77 -12.57
CA GLY A 230 8.54 -10.08 -12.25
C GLY A 230 7.12 -10.21 -12.75
#